data_AF-A0A949WAQ2-F1
#
_entry.id   AF-A0A949WAQ2-F1
#
_cell.length_a   1.000
_cell.length_b   1.000
_cell.length_c   1.000
_cell.angle_alpha   90.00
_cell.angle_beta   90.00
_cell.angle_gamma   90.00
#
_symmetry.space_group_name_H-M   'P 1'
#
loop_
_entity.id
_entity.type
_entity.pdbx_description
1 polymer ?
#
loop_
_entity_poly.entity_id
_entity_poly.type
_entity_poly.pdbx_seq_one_letter_code
_entity_poly.pdbx_strand_id
1 'polypeptide(L)'
;MTSVKRFVVVLMLSLVGGLAAGVAQGQVTAYTGFNFTGESRTFSSSVADAGTFGRRIRSFRVAKGYKLTVYRERNFGGGTQSSVTEDWSLPTGSPWINDIRSFRIERVYTPPTPPLLPTPGDFPVIYAQANYQGPAEAIENGYPGRVDWEGQPHRIRSIRVPAGWKLTLYSERNYRGTQATITKSISWLPGAWWNGRVRSIRVERPTAPTPVGDPVIYAQRNFNGPAMALVKDWPQLKDWDGRPHHIRSIRVPQGRPIMVYSQTNYRGRSYLVTSDWAPLPGDWWYGRIRSIRINVGPQPR
;
A
#
# COMPACT_ATOMS: atom_id res chain seq x y z
N MET A 1 52.37 17.16 48.18
CA MET A 1 52.24 16.36 46.95
C MET A 1 51.19 17.01 46.05
N THR A 2 51.65 17.49 44.88
CA THR A 2 50.96 17.44 43.56
C THR A 2 49.47 17.81 43.47
N SER A 3 48.96 18.65 42.56
CA SER A 3 49.46 19.57 41.52
C SER A 3 48.24 20.41 41.08
N VAL A 4 48.52 21.65 40.65
CA VAL A 4 47.62 22.59 39.97
C VAL A 4 47.11 22.04 38.62
N LYS A 5 45.90 22.44 38.19
CA LYS A 5 45.51 22.79 36.79
C LYS A 5 44.03 23.24 36.75
N ARG A 6 43.73 24.54 36.59
CA ARG A 6 43.66 25.38 35.36
C ARG A 6 42.29 25.32 34.64
N PHE A 7 41.64 26.47 34.59
CA PHE A 7 40.50 26.83 33.73
C PHE A 7 40.81 26.61 32.25
N VAL A 8 39.83 26.12 31.47
CA VAL A 8 39.62 26.48 30.06
C VAL A 8 38.11 26.52 29.79
N VAL A 9 37.58 27.72 29.59
CA VAL A 9 36.43 27.95 28.70
C VAL A 9 37.06 28.32 27.36
N VAL A 10 36.61 27.75 26.22
CA VAL A 10 36.63 28.41 24.89
C VAL A 10 36.02 27.53 23.78
N LEU A 11 35.14 28.21 23.02
CA LEU A 11 34.69 28.12 21.63
C LEU A 11 34.03 26.87 21.02
N MET A 12 32.79 27.14 20.58
CA MET A 12 32.21 26.71 19.30
C MET A 12 33.17 26.80 18.11
N LEU A 13 33.18 25.76 17.28
CA LEU A 13 33.46 25.87 15.85
C LEU A 13 32.38 25.12 15.08
N SER A 14 31.54 25.88 14.38
CA SER A 14 30.75 25.40 13.26
C SER A 14 31.64 25.28 12.03
N LEU A 15 31.72 24.10 11.42
CA LEU A 15 32.08 23.99 10.00
C LEU A 15 31.27 22.90 9.30
N VAL A 16 30.66 23.33 8.20
CA VAL A 16 29.80 22.64 7.26
C VAL A 16 30.57 21.54 6.52
N GLY A 17 29.96 20.38 6.33
CA GLY A 17 30.50 19.32 5.48
C GLY A 17 29.63 18.09 5.55
N GLY A 18 28.67 17.99 4.65
CA GLY A 18 27.76 16.87 4.55
C GLY A 18 28.51 15.55 4.42
N LEU A 19 28.28 14.66 5.37
CA LEU A 19 28.04 13.26 5.08
C LEU A 19 26.74 12.95 5.80
N ALA A 20 25.66 12.83 5.03
CA ALA A 20 24.56 12.00 5.46
C ALA A 20 25.16 10.60 5.64
N ALA A 21 25.71 10.33 6.82
CA ALA A 21 26.03 9.01 7.26
C ALA A 21 24.70 8.27 7.16
N GLY A 22 24.56 7.47 6.11
CA GLY A 22 23.39 6.65 5.87
C GLY A 22 23.13 5.93 7.17
N VAL A 23 22.09 6.34 7.87
CA VAL A 23 21.67 5.71 9.12
C VAL A 23 21.36 4.29 8.69
N ALA A 24 22.24 3.35 9.03
CA ALA A 24 21.91 1.94 8.94
C ALA A 24 20.64 1.79 9.78
N GLN A 25 19.49 1.74 9.13
CA GLN A 25 18.19 1.57 9.78
C GLN A 25 18.22 0.17 10.40
N GLY A 26 18.71 0.09 11.63
CA GLY A 26 18.68 -1.18 12.33
C GLY A 26 17.26 -1.54 12.70
N GLN A 27 17.02 -2.84 12.67
CA GLN A 27 15.70 -3.44 12.73
C GLN A 27 15.25 -3.62 14.18
N VAL A 28 16.19 -3.80 15.11
CA VAL A 28 15.94 -3.85 16.55
C VAL A 28 17.05 -3.12 17.29
N THR A 29 16.72 -2.35 18.31
CA THR A 29 17.70 -1.72 19.21
C THR A 29 17.51 -2.22 20.63
N ALA A 30 18.53 -2.87 21.19
CA ALA A 30 18.52 -3.36 22.57
C ALA A 30 19.15 -2.33 23.52
N TYR A 31 18.61 -2.23 24.73
CA TYR A 31 19.01 -1.29 25.77
C TYR A 31 19.30 -2.02 27.07
N THR A 32 20.34 -1.58 27.78
CA THR A 32 20.73 -2.16 29.07
C THR A 32 19.86 -1.71 30.24
N GLY A 33 19.08 -0.64 30.08
CA GLY A 33 18.11 -0.15 31.04
C GLY A 33 16.66 -0.49 30.66
N PHE A 34 15.77 -0.48 31.65
CA PHE A 34 14.34 -0.59 31.43
C PHE A 34 13.81 0.62 30.66
N ASN A 35 12.70 0.46 29.95
CA ASN A 35 12.03 1.55 29.23
C ASN A 35 12.97 2.33 28.27
N PHE A 36 13.84 1.62 27.57
CA PHE A 36 14.71 2.14 26.50
C PHE A 36 15.77 3.14 26.98
N THR A 37 16.36 2.87 28.14
CA THR A 37 17.40 3.71 28.76
C THR A 37 18.76 3.00 28.84
N GLY A 38 19.85 3.72 29.13
CA GLY A 38 21.19 3.16 29.29
C GLY A 38 21.93 2.89 27.96
N GLU A 39 23.02 2.11 28.04
CA GLU A 39 23.81 1.69 26.86
C GLU A 39 22.92 0.93 25.87
N SER A 40 22.99 1.29 24.59
CA SER A 40 22.16 0.70 23.53
C SER A 40 22.99 0.16 22.37
N ARG A 41 22.49 -0.90 21.71
CA ARG A 41 23.07 -1.44 20.46
C ARG A 41 21.97 -1.78 19.47
N THR A 42 22.24 -1.54 18.20
CA THR A 42 21.29 -1.69 17.11
C THR A 42 21.71 -2.85 16.21
N PHE A 43 20.76 -3.72 15.87
CA PHE A 43 20.97 -4.98 15.16
C PHE A 43 20.09 -5.05 13.91
N SER A 44 20.66 -5.52 12.81
CA SER A 44 19.99 -5.72 11.52
C SER A 44 19.84 -7.20 11.13
N SER A 45 20.20 -8.12 12.03
CA SER A 45 20.11 -9.56 11.85
C SER A 45 20.01 -10.28 13.18
N SER A 46 19.55 -11.52 13.17
CA SER A 46 19.51 -12.41 14.34
C SER A 46 20.89 -12.57 14.99
N VAL A 47 20.91 -12.66 16.33
CA VAL A 47 22.13 -12.77 17.14
C VAL A 47 22.13 -14.11 17.89
N ALA A 48 23.02 -15.01 17.47
CA ALA A 48 23.12 -16.36 18.03
C ALA A 48 23.83 -16.40 19.40
N ASP A 49 24.68 -15.42 19.72
CA ASP A 49 25.25 -15.23 21.06
C ASP A 49 25.39 -13.73 21.35
N ALA A 50 24.62 -13.24 22.31
CA ALA A 50 24.62 -11.85 22.73
C ALA A 50 25.71 -11.53 23.77
N GLY A 51 26.47 -12.53 24.23
CA GLY A 51 27.61 -12.35 25.12
C GLY A 51 27.26 -11.66 26.45
N THR A 52 28.22 -10.90 27.00
CA THR A 52 28.05 -10.14 28.25
C THR A 52 27.03 -9.01 28.10
N PHE A 53 26.91 -8.43 26.91
CA PHE A 53 25.91 -7.41 26.60
C PHE A 53 24.49 -7.97 26.73
N GLY A 54 24.23 -9.18 26.21
CA GLY A 54 22.92 -9.86 26.30
C GLY A 54 22.36 -9.93 27.71
N ARG A 55 23.21 -10.28 28.68
CA ARG A 55 22.85 -10.35 30.10
C ARG A 55 22.44 -9.00 30.68
N ARG A 56 22.92 -7.90 30.11
CA ARG A 56 22.60 -6.57 30.58
C ARG A 56 21.34 -6.01 29.93
N ILE A 57 20.79 -6.66 28.91
CA ILE A 57 19.60 -6.16 28.20
C ILE A 57 18.37 -6.15 29.13
N ARG A 58 17.60 -5.06 29.06
CA ARG A 58 16.36 -4.86 29.82
C ARG A 58 15.19 -4.38 28.96
N SER A 59 15.46 -3.80 27.80
CA SER A 59 14.42 -3.45 26.84
C SER A 59 14.92 -3.47 25.40
N PHE A 60 13.99 -3.55 24.46
CA PHE A 60 14.21 -3.55 23.02
C PHE A 60 13.23 -2.60 22.35
N ARG A 61 13.71 -1.73 21.47
CA ARG A 61 12.87 -1.11 20.45
C ARG A 61 12.84 -2.00 19.21
N VAL A 62 11.65 -2.28 18.70
CA VAL A 62 11.45 -3.16 17.53
C VAL A 62 10.90 -2.31 16.39
N ALA A 63 11.62 -2.27 15.27
CA ALA A 63 11.17 -1.53 14.10
C ALA A 63 9.86 -2.12 13.57
N LYS A 64 8.98 -1.25 13.06
CA LYS A 64 7.71 -1.69 12.45
C LYS A 64 7.97 -2.71 11.33
N GLY A 65 7.19 -3.79 11.32
CA GLY A 65 7.32 -4.88 10.36
C GLY A 65 8.34 -5.95 10.74
N TYR A 66 8.79 -5.97 12.00
CA TYR A 66 9.70 -6.99 12.53
C TYR A 66 9.14 -7.65 13.80
N LYS A 67 9.52 -8.92 14.01
CA LYS A 67 9.25 -9.72 15.19
C LYS A 67 10.60 -10.03 15.82
N LEU A 68 10.73 -9.68 17.08
CA LEU A 68 11.84 -10.06 17.91
C LEU A 68 11.43 -11.29 18.72
N THR A 69 12.22 -12.35 18.67
CA THR A 69 12.07 -13.52 19.57
C THR A 69 13.34 -13.65 20.39
N VAL A 70 13.24 -13.61 21.72
CA VAL A 70 14.40 -13.74 22.62
C VAL A 70 14.45 -15.11 23.28
N TYR A 71 15.67 -15.57 23.54
CA TYR A 71 15.97 -16.89 24.10
C TYR A 71 16.91 -16.78 25.28
N ARG A 72 16.71 -17.67 26.27
CA ARG A 72 17.60 -17.78 27.44
C ARG A 72 18.87 -18.58 27.19
N GLU A 73 18.95 -19.24 26.03
CA GLU A 73 20.12 -20.00 25.60
C GLU A 73 20.76 -19.40 24.35
N ARG A 74 21.98 -19.85 24.06
CA ARG A 74 22.69 -19.51 22.82
C ARG A 74 22.07 -20.26 21.65
N ASN A 75 22.40 -19.82 20.44
CA ASN A 75 22.01 -20.44 19.17
C ASN A 75 20.49 -20.65 19.03
N PHE A 76 19.68 -19.79 19.65
CA PHE A 76 18.22 -19.85 19.63
C PHE A 76 17.65 -21.16 20.21
N GLY A 77 18.39 -21.79 21.14
CA GLY A 77 17.99 -23.01 21.84
C GLY A 77 17.07 -22.76 23.05
N GLY A 78 16.60 -23.85 23.65
CA GLY A 78 15.79 -23.83 24.86
C GLY A 78 14.30 -23.56 24.62
N GLY A 79 13.43 -24.25 25.37
CA GLY A 79 11.97 -24.12 25.24
C GLY A 79 11.38 -22.81 25.77
N THR A 80 12.16 -22.02 26.52
CA THR A 80 11.70 -20.73 27.08
C THR A 80 12.06 -19.58 26.14
N GLN A 81 11.07 -19.13 25.37
CA GLN A 81 11.16 -18.00 24.44
C GLN A 81 10.10 -16.94 24.73
N SER A 82 10.37 -15.69 24.38
CA SER A 82 9.37 -14.61 24.36
C SER A 82 9.46 -13.86 23.05
N SER A 83 8.31 -13.63 22.40
CA SER A 83 8.26 -12.95 21.11
C SER A 83 7.38 -11.72 21.14
N VAL A 84 7.85 -10.64 20.52
CA VAL A 84 7.20 -9.33 20.51
C VAL A 84 7.34 -8.69 19.13
N THR A 85 6.33 -7.94 18.70
CA THR A 85 6.32 -7.17 17.43
C THR A 85 6.33 -5.66 17.68
N GLU A 86 6.40 -5.26 18.94
CA GLU A 86 6.40 -3.88 19.40
C GLU A 86 7.56 -3.67 20.36
N ASP A 87 7.79 -2.41 20.70
CA ASP A 87 8.74 -2.02 21.73
C ASP A 87 8.45 -2.77 23.03
N TRP A 88 9.48 -3.42 23.57
CA TRP A 88 9.33 -4.35 24.66
C TRP A 88 10.31 -4.03 25.78
N SER A 89 9.78 -3.84 26.98
CA SER A 89 10.59 -3.75 28.20
C SER A 89 10.28 -4.95 29.09
N LEU A 90 11.32 -5.52 29.69
CA LEU A 90 11.14 -6.57 30.68
C LEU A 90 10.32 -6.03 31.86
N PRO A 91 9.30 -6.77 32.35
CA PRO A 91 8.63 -6.43 33.59
C PRO A 91 9.61 -6.42 34.76
N THR A 92 9.38 -5.54 35.73
CA THR A 92 10.13 -5.53 36.99
C THR A 92 9.96 -6.89 37.69
N GLY A 93 11.07 -7.50 38.11
CA GLY A 93 11.06 -8.85 38.72
C GLY A 93 10.96 -10.01 37.73
N SER A 94 11.04 -9.75 36.42
CA SER A 94 10.99 -10.80 35.40
C SER A 94 12.12 -11.83 35.57
N PRO A 95 11.84 -13.14 35.43
CA PRO A 95 12.86 -14.18 35.46
C PRO A 95 13.85 -14.08 34.28
N TRP A 96 13.62 -13.18 33.31
CA TRP A 96 14.49 -12.93 32.18
C TRP A 96 15.62 -11.94 32.47
N ILE A 97 15.59 -11.28 33.63
CA ILE A 97 16.68 -10.41 34.08
C ILE A 97 17.98 -11.22 34.09
N ASN A 98 19.02 -10.72 33.41
CA ASN A 98 20.33 -11.36 33.25
C ASN A 98 20.42 -12.59 32.34
N ASP A 99 19.32 -12.99 31.72
CA ASP A 99 19.25 -14.29 31.06
C ASP A 99 19.03 -14.27 29.55
N ILE A 100 18.96 -13.10 28.90
CA ILE A 100 18.92 -13.05 27.44
C ILE A 100 20.29 -13.47 26.87
N ARG A 101 20.31 -14.55 26.09
CA ARG A 101 21.55 -15.11 25.50
C ARG A 101 21.56 -15.10 23.97
N SER A 102 20.41 -15.20 23.32
CA SER A 102 20.29 -15.04 21.87
C SER A 102 18.92 -14.47 21.50
N PHE A 103 18.80 -13.91 20.30
CA PHE A 103 17.52 -13.39 19.80
C PHE A 103 17.43 -13.43 18.27
N ARG A 104 16.26 -13.82 17.76
CA ARG A 104 15.92 -13.80 16.34
C ARG A 104 15.23 -12.49 15.98
N ILE A 105 15.66 -11.92 14.86
CA ILE A 105 15.00 -10.79 14.21
C ILE A 105 14.42 -11.31 12.91
N GLU A 106 13.10 -11.34 12.84
CA GLU A 106 12.37 -11.85 11.68
C GLU A 106 11.54 -10.71 11.11
N ARG A 107 11.52 -10.59 9.77
CA ARG A 107 10.57 -9.69 9.13
C ARG A 107 9.19 -10.28 9.32
N VAL A 108 8.30 -9.55 10.00
CA VAL A 108 6.88 -9.89 9.99
C VAL A 108 6.42 -9.59 8.58
N TYR A 109 6.17 -10.65 7.82
CA TYR A 109 5.31 -10.53 6.66
C TYR A 109 3.91 -10.21 7.20
N THR A 110 3.63 -8.93 7.41
CA THR A 110 2.25 -8.49 7.29
C THR A 110 1.97 -8.61 5.80
N PRO A 111 1.11 -9.56 5.35
CA PRO A 111 0.55 -9.40 4.02
C PRO A 111 0.08 -7.95 3.91
N PRO A 112 0.34 -7.26 2.79
CA PRO A 112 -0.13 -5.88 2.63
C PRO A 112 -1.57 -5.86 3.10
N THR A 113 -1.88 -4.98 4.08
CA THR A 113 -3.24 -4.76 4.56
C THR A 113 -4.13 -4.87 3.34
N PRO A 114 -5.14 -5.78 3.33
CA PRO A 114 -5.96 -5.97 2.15
C PRO A 114 -6.32 -4.56 1.66
N PRO A 115 -5.98 -4.19 0.42
CA PRO A 115 -6.30 -2.87 -0.08
C PRO A 115 -7.76 -2.65 0.28
N LEU A 116 -8.04 -1.53 0.97
CA LEU A 116 -9.41 -1.11 1.33
C LEU A 116 -10.32 -1.62 0.23
N LEU A 117 -11.22 -2.57 0.56
CA LEU A 117 -12.06 -3.25 -0.41
C LEU A 117 -12.40 -2.24 -1.50
N PRO A 118 -11.95 -2.42 -2.76
CA PRO A 118 -12.25 -1.44 -3.79
C PRO A 118 -13.75 -1.27 -3.73
N THR A 119 -14.19 -0.02 -3.50
CA THR A 119 -15.62 0.29 -3.40
C THR A 119 -16.27 -0.41 -4.58
N PRO A 120 -17.31 -1.25 -4.40
CA PRO A 120 -17.84 -2.16 -5.41
C PRO A 120 -18.13 -1.60 -6.82
N GLY A 121 -17.99 -0.29 -7.05
CA GLY A 121 -18.10 0.38 -8.34
C GLY A 121 -16.78 0.65 -9.10
N ASP A 122 -15.59 0.48 -8.53
CA ASP A 122 -14.34 0.91 -9.19
C ASP A 122 -13.67 -0.17 -10.05
N PHE A 123 -13.67 -1.44 -9.62
CA PHE A 123 -13.03 -2.57 -10.31
C PHE A 123 -13.79 -3.88 -10.14
N PRO A 124 -13.60 -4.87 -11.03
CA PRO A 124 -14.09 -6.22 -10.79
C PRO A 124 -13.37 -6.86 -9.61
N VAL A 125 -14.12 -7.55 -8.76
CA VAL A 125 -13.62 -8.18 -7.53
C VAL A 125 -14.02 -9.65 -7.53
N ILE A 126 -13.06 -10.53 -7.28
CA ILE A 126 -13.28 -11.96 -7.07
C ILE A 126 -13.27 -12.29 -5.59
N TYR A 127 -14.08 -13.27 -5.20
CA TYR A 127 -14.26 -13.68 -3.81
C TYR A 127 -14.08 -15.18 -3.67
N ALA A 128 -13.43 -15.60 -2.59
CA ALA A 128 -13.21 -17.01 -2.26
C ALA A 128 -14.48 -17.72 -1.77
N GLN A 129 -15.48 -16.96 -1.32
CA GLN A 129 -16.76 -17.48 -0.87
C GLN A 129 -17.92 -16.93 -1.72
N ALA A 130 -19.08 -17.52 -1.50
CA ALA A 130 -20.33 -17.07 -2.09
C ALA A 130 -20.75 -15.69 -1.57
N ASN A 131 -21.73 -15.09 -2.26
CA ASN A 131 -22.41 -13.88 -1.83
C ASN A 131 -21.46 -12.72 -1.51
N TYR A 132 -20.32 -12.68 -2.23
CA TYR A 132 -19.30 -11.64 -2.10
C TYR A 132 -18.64 -11.59 -0.72
N GLN A 133 -18.39 -12.77 -0.13
CA GLN A 133 -17.81 -12.94 1.19
C GLN A 133 -16.40 -13.56 1.15
N GLY A 134 -15.74 -13.54 2.31
CA GLY A 134 -14.41 -14.12 2.50
C GLY A 134 -13.30 -13.32 1.81
N PRO A 135 -12.11 -13.93 1.68
CA PRO A 135 -10.98 -13.33 0.99
C PRO A 135 -11.36 -12.83 -0.41
N ALA A 136 -10.94 -11.60 -0.73
CA ALA A 136 -11.30 -10.92 -1.96
C ALA A 136 -10.09 -10.27 -2.63
N GLU A 137 -10.10 -10.23 -3.96
CA GLU A 137 -9.05 -9.62 -4.78
C GLU A 137 -9.65 -8.77 -5.89
N ALA A 138 -9.13 -7.56 -6.07
CA ALA A 138 -9.45 -6.69 -7.20
C ALA A 138 -8.64 -7.12 -8.44
N ILE A 139 -9.29 -7.35 -9.57
CA ILE A 139 -8.64 -7.93 -10.75
C ILE A 139 -8.59 -6.97 -11.94
N GLU A 140 -8.18 -5.71 -11.73
CA GLU A 140 -8.21 -4.66 -12.75
C GLU A 140 -7.52 -5.05 -14.08
N ASN A 141 -6.36 -5.70 -14.00
CA ASN A 141 -5.56 -6.12 -15.16
C ASN A 141 -5.78 -7.60 -15.50
N GLY A 142 -6.87 -8.18 -15.01
CA GLY A 142 -7.13 -9.60 -15.07
C GLY A 142 -6.43 -10.40 -13.99
N TYR A 143 -6.69 -11.70 -14.01
CA TYR A 143 -6.26 -12.68 -13.03
C TYR A 143 -5.68 -13.89 -13.77
N PRO A 144 -4.35 -14.08 -13.83
CA PRO A 144 -3.75 -15.17 -14.62
C PRO A 144 -3.86 -16.55 -13.97
N GLY A 145 -4.35 -16.65 -12.73
CA GLY A 145 -4.45 -17.92 -12.01
C GLY A 145 -3.30 -18.18 -11.05
N ARG A 146 -3.24 -17.37 -9.99
CA ARG A 146 -2.25 -17.50 -8.92
C ARG A 146 -2.63 -18.65 -7.97
N VAL A 147 -1.66 -19.14 -7.21
CA VAL A 147 -1.91 -20.00 -6.04
C VAL A 147 -2.15 -19.11 -4.83
N ASP A 148 -3.03 -19.54 -3.94
CA ASP A 148 -3.22 -18.92 -2.63
C ASP A 148 -2.03 -19.18 -1.70
N TRP A 149 -2.11 -18.63 -0.50
CA TRP A 149 -1.07 -18.69 0.53
C TRP A 149 -0.83 -20.10 1.10
N GLU A 150 -1.70 -21.06 0.78
CA GLU A 150 -1.54 -22.49 1.11
C GLU A 150 -1.01 -23.31 -0.09
N GLY A 151 -0.68 -22.65 -1.21
CA GLY A 151 -0.28 -23.33 -2.45
C GLY A 151 -1.45 -23.97 -3.20
N GLN A 152 -2.70 -23.76 -2.75
CA GLN A 152 -3.88 -24.24 -3.45
C GLN A 152 -4.30 -23.25 -4.55
N PRO A 153 -4.99 -23.68 -5.60
CA PRO A 153 -5.53 -22.72 -6.56
C PRO A 153 -6.69 -21.94 -5.91
N HIS A 154 -6.66 -20.60 -5.99
CA HIS A 154 -7.76 -19.79 -5.45
C HIS A 154 -9.12 -20.28 -5.98
N ARG A 155 -10.01 -20.65 -5.07
CA ARG A 155 -11.38 -21.04 -5.39
C ARG A 155 -12.25 -19.81 -5.52
N ILE A 156 -12.37 -19.27 -6.72
CA ILE A 156 -13.28 -18.17 -7.02
C ILE A 156 -14.72 -18.71 -6.94
N ARG A 157 -15.56 -18.11 -6.09
CA ARG A 157 -16.95 -18.54 -5.84
C ARG A 157 -18.00 -17.49 -6.14
N SER A 158 -17.65 -16.21 -6.00
CA SER A 158 -18.48 -15.10 -6.43
C SER A 158 -17.64 -13.98 -7.02
N ILE A 159 -18.24 -13.17 -7.90
CA ILE A 159 -17.56 -12.12 -8.66
C ILE A 159 -18.45 -10.88 -8.71
N ARG A 160 -17.93 -9.73 -8.28
CA ARG A 160 -18.56 -8.43 -8.55
C ARG A 160 -18.00 -7.86 -9.85
N VAL A 161 -18.90 -7.46 -10.74
CA VAL A 161 -18.61 -6.81 -12.02
C VAL A 161 -19.26 -5.44 -12.01
N PRO A 162 -18.48 -4.34 -11.99
CA PRO A 162 -19.02 -3.00 -12.11
C PRO A 162 -19.64 -2.78 -13.50
N ALA A 163 -20.56 -1.82 -13.59
CA ALA A 163 -21.24 -1.51 -14.84
C ALA A 163 -20.25 -1.18 -15.97
N GLY A 164 -20.50 -1.75 -17.15
CA GLY A 164 -19.70 -1.57 -18.36
C GLY A 164 -18.46 -2.46 -18.46
N TRP A 165 -18.08 -3.18 -17.40
CA TRP A 165 -16.94 -4.10 -17.46
C TRP A 165 -17.36 -5.42 -18.10
N LYS A 166 -16.44 -6.02 -18.86
CA LYS A 166 -16.61 -7.35 -19.45
C LYS A 166 -15.47 -8.23 -18.98
N LEU A 167 -15.80 -9.39 -18.44
CA LEU A 167 -14.84 -10.36 -17.94
C LEU A 167 -14.95 -11.63 -18.76
N THR A 168 -13.81 -12.17 -19.15
CA THR A 168 -13.74 -13.49 -19.82
C THR A 168 -13.08 -14.45 -18.85
N LEU A 169 -13.88 -15.38 -18.31
CA LEU A 169 -13.46 -16.44 -17.40
C LEU A 169 -12.88 -17.61 -18.20
N TYR A 170 -11.84 -18.25 -17.68
CA TYR A 170 -11.15 -19.36 -18.32
C TYR A 170 -11.04 -20.56 -17.36
N SER A 171 -11.21 -21.76 -17.87
CA SER A 171 -11.14 -23.01 -17.09
C SER A 171 -9.71 -23.41 -16.70
N GLU A 172 -8.70 -22.82 -17.35
CA GLU A 172 -7.29 -23.06 -17.07
C GLU A 172 -6.56 -21.75 -16.72
N ARG A 173 -5.31 -21.88 -16.25
CA ARG A 173 -4.45 -20.73 -15.96
C ARG A 173 -3.99 -20.07 -17.25
N ASN A 174 -3.49 -18.84 -17.14
CA ASN A 174 -2.91 -18.07 -18.25
C ASN A 174 -3.87 -17.91 -19.45
N TYR A 175 -5.17 -17.78 -19.18
CA TYR A 175 -6.23 -17.48 -20.14
C TYR A 175 -6.43 -18.55 -21.21
N ARG A 176 -6.49 -19.82 -20.77
CA ARG A 176 -6.62 -21.02 -21.63
C ARG A 176 -7.85 -21.86 -21.27
N GLY A 177 -8.12 -22.85 -22.12
CA GLY A 177 -9.24 -23.78 -21.96
C GLY A 177 -10.58 -23.16 -22.33
N THR A 178 -11.66 -23.80 -21.88
CA THR A 178 -13.03 -23.32 -22.07
C THR A 178 -13.18 -21.92 -21.48
N GLN A 179 -13.90 -21.05 -22.19
CA GLN A 179 -14.13 -19.68 -21.76
C GLN A 179 -15.61 -19.32 -21.64
N ALA A 180 -15.95 -18.40 -20.75
CA ALA A 180 -17.27 -17.78 -20.64
C ALA A 180 -17.14 -16.28 -20.38
N THR A 181 -18.00 -15.49 -21.00
CA THR A 181 -18.01 -14.03 -20.82
C THR A 181 -19.12 -13.63 -19.86
N ILE A 182 -18.82 -12.74 -18.93
CA ILE A 182 -19.77 -12.16 -17.99
C ILE A 182 -19.66 -10.63 -17.98
N THR A 183 -20.79 -9.95 -17.88
CA THR A 183 -20.89 -8.48 -17.80
C THR A 183 -21.67 -8.01 -16.56
N LYS A 184 -22.15 -8.95 -15.75
CA LYS A 184 -22.90 -8.71 -14.52
C LYS A 184 -22.28 -9.48 -13.37
N SER A 185 -22.50 -8.97 -12.16
CA SER A 185 -22.06 -9.62 -10.93
C SER A 185 -22.71 -10.99 -10.76
N ILE A 186 -21.95 -11.96 -10.25
CA ILE A 186 -22.40 -13.32 -9.99
C ILE A 186 -22.22 -13.60 -8.49
N SER A 187 -23.32 -13.72 -7.76
CA SER A 187 -23.32 -13.99 -6.31
C SER A 187 -22.94 -15.42 -5.96
N TRP A 188 -23.15 -16.35 -6.89
CA TRP A 188 -22.76 -17.75 -6.77
C TRP A 188 -22.46 -18.29 -8.16
N LEU A 189 -21.24 -18.76 -8.41
CA LEU A 189 -20.92 -19.41 -9.68
C LEU A 189 -21.74 -20.72 -9.81
N PRO A 190 -22.62 -20.84 -10.82
CA PRO A 190 -23.59 -21.92 -10.88
C PRO A 190 -22.92 -23.30 -10.90
N GLY A 191 -23.52 -24.21 -10.12
CA GLY A 191 -22.97 -25.50 -9.72
C GLY A 191 -22.66 -26.48 -10.85
N ALA A 192 -23.20 -26.31 -12.06
CA ALA A 192 -23.08 -27.32 -13.11
C ALA A 192 -21.80 -27.19 -13.97
N TRP A 193 -21.37 -25.99 -14.36
CA TRP A 193 -20.33 -25.84 -15.41
C TRP A 193 -19.11 -25.00 -15.02
N TRP A 194 -19.19 -24.16 -13.97
CA TRP A 194 -18.10 -23.21 -13.61
C TRP A 194 -17.71 -23.18 -12.12
N ASN A 195 -18.49 -23.79 -11.23
CA ASN A 195 -18.22 -23.82 -9.78
C ASN A 195 -16.85 -24.45 -9.48
N GLY A 196 -15.88 -23.62 -9.08
CA GLY A 196 -14.51 -24.03 -8.79
C GLY A 196 -13.62 -24.30 -10.02
N ARG A 197 -14.11 -24.05 -11.23
CA ARG A 197 -13.36 -24.24 -12.49
C ARG A 197 -12.72 -22.96 -13.02
N VAL A 198 -13.10 -21.78 -12.54
CA VAL A 198 -12.44 -20.53 -12.96
C VAL A 198 -10.99 -20.53 -12.47
N ARG A 199 -10.05 -20.57 -13.40
CA ARG A 199 -8.60 -20.60 -13.12
C ARG A 199 -7.88 -19.37 -13.62
N SER A 200 -8.43 -18.62 -14.58
CA SER A 200 -7.94 -17.29 -14.94
C SER A 200 -9.06 -16.41 -15.52
N ILE A 201 -8.88 -15.10 -15.53
CA ILE A 201 -9.89 -14.12 -15.94
C ILE A 201 -9.20 -12.98 -16.72
N ARG A 202 -9.60 -12.75 -17.97
CA ARG A 202 -9.29 -11.50 -18.68
C ARG A 202 -10.32 -10.46 -18.34
N VAL A 203 -9.87 -9.21 -18.30
CA VAL A 203 -10.72 -8.08 -17.96
C VAL A 203 -10.63 -7.05 -19.06
N GLU A 204 -11.80 -6.74 -19.62
CA GLU A 204 -12.01 -5.69 -20.59
C GLU A 204 -12.70 -4.53 -19.87
N ARG A 205 -12.04 -3.38 -19.87
CA ARG A 205 -12.57 -2.15 -19.25
C ARG A 205 -13.73 -1.61 -20.10
N PRO A 206 -14.68 -0.89 -19.49
CA PRO A 206 -15.69 -0.18 -20.26
C PRO A 206 -15.00 0.74 -21.27
N THR A 207 -15.10 0.41 -22.54
CA THR A 207 -14.69 1.31 -23.61
C THR A 207 -15.93 2.06 -23.99
N ALA A 208 -16.08 3.25 -23.41
CA ALA A 208 -17.18 4.10 -23.78
C ALA A 208 -16.68 5.08 -24.85
N PRO A 209 -17.53 5.45 -25.82
CA PRO A 209 -17.10 6.24 -26.96
C PRO A 209 -16.47 7.55 -26.49
N THR A 210 -15.31 7.90 -27.04
CA THR A 210 -14.70 9.21 -26.77
C THR A 210 -15.73 10.28 -27.11
N PRO A 211 -16.03 11.23 -26.22
CA PRO A 211 -17.04 12.25 -26.48
C PRO A 211 -16.65 13.04 -27.73
N VAL A 212 -17.58 13.16 -28.67
CA VAL A 212 -17.46 14.13 -29.76
C VAL A 212 -17.92 15.46 -29.21
N GLY A 213 -17.01 16.34 -28.80
CA GLY A 213 -17.36 17.60 -28.15
C GLY A 213 -16.39 18.03 -27.08
N ASP A 214 -16.90 18.49 -25.93
CA ASP A 214 -16.14 18.94 -24.76
C ASP A 214 -15.64 17.79 -23.88
N PRO A 215 -14.50 17.95 -23.18
CA PRO A 215 -14.07 16.99 -22.16
C PRO A 215 -15.14 16.78 -21.10
N VAL A 216 -15.25 15.56 -20.56
CA VAL A 216 -16.27 15.23 -19.55
C VAL A 216 -15.60 14.63 -18.32
N ILE A 217 -15.94 15.14 -17.13
CA ILE A 217 -15.46 14.60 -15.85
C ILE A 217 -16.55 13.78 -15.17
N TYR A 218 -16.12 12.74 -14.45
CA TYR A 218 -17.00 11.77 -13.79
C TYR A 218 -16.60 11.59 -12.32
N ALA A 219 -17.61 11.49 -11.45
CA ALA A 219 -17.43 11.26 -10.00
C ALA A 219 -17.00 9.81 -9.65
N GLN A 220 -17.14 8.88 -10.59
CA GLN A 220 -16.72 7.49 -10.45
C GLN A 220 -15.63 7.14 -11.47
N ARG A 221 -14.92 6.03 -11.23
CA ARG A 221 -13.96 5.52 -12.23
C ARG A 221 -14.71 4.96 -13.43
N ASN A 222 -13.98 4.73 -14.52
CA ASN A 222 -14.49 4.11 -15.73
C ASN A 222 -15.68 4.86 -16.38
N PHE A 223 -15.69 6.19 -16.25
CA PHE A 223 -16.60 7.10 -16.92
C PHE A 223 -18.08 6.89 -16.58
N ASN A 224 -18.35 6.64 -15.29
CA ASN A 224 -19.66 6.33 -14.75
C ASN A 224 -20.11 7.34 -13.67
N GLY A 225 -21.38 7.25 -13.27
CA GLY A 225 -21.97 8.06 -12.22
C GLY A 225 -22.21 9.51 -12.64
N PRO A 226 -22.42 10.42 -11.67
CA PRO A 226 -22.59 11.85 -11.95
C PRO A 226 -21.45 12.40 -12.81
N ALA A 227 -21.81 13.09 -13.89
CA ALA A 227 -20.89 13.58 -14.90
C ALA A 227 -21.15 15.06 -15.22
N MET A 228 -20.13 15.76 -15.68
CA MET A 228 -20.22 17.16 -16.07
C MET A 228 -19.33 17.43 -17.29
N ALA A 229 -19.89 18.06 -18.32
CA ALA A 229 -19.12 18.55 -19.46
C ALA A 229 -18.33 19.80 -19.08
N LEU A 230 -17.04 19.81 -19.41
CA LEU A 230 -16.13 20.94 -19.23
C LEU A 230 -16.21 21.84 -20.45
N VAL A 231 -17.11 22.82 -20.42
CA VAL A 231 -17.28 23.82 -21.50
C VAL A 231 -16.37 25.05 -21.33
N LYS A 232 -15.82 25.26 -20.13
CA LYS A 232 -14.90 26.36 -19.77
C LYS A 232 -13.93 25.92 -18.68
N ASP A 233 -12.84 26.67 -18.50
CA ASP A 233 -11.88 26.42 -17.42
C ASP A 233 -12.61 26.28 -16.06
N TRP A 234 -12.15 25.32 -15.26
CA TRP A 234 -12.75 24.90 -13.99
C TRP A 234 -11.82 25.28 -12.82
N PRO A 235 -11.90 26.51 -12.29
CA PRO A 235 -11.03 26.95 -11.18
C PRO A 235 -11.35 26.22 -9.87
N GLN A 236 -12.60 25.79 -9.74
CA GLN A 236 -13.27 25.01 -8.70
C GLN A 236 -14.77 25.28 -8.90
N LEU A 237 -15.66 24.27 -8.88
CA LEU A 237 -17.11 24.53 -8.82
C LEU A 237 -17.64 24.15 -7.44
N LYS A 238 -18.35 25.10 -6.82
CA LYS A 238 -19.20 24.84 -5.65
C LYS A 238 -20.50 24.12 -6.04
N ASP A 239 -20.89 24.22 -7.31
CA ASP A 239 -22.23 23.86 -7.78
C ASP A 239 -22.33 22.45 -8.39
N TRP A 240 -21.25 21.66 -8.40
CA TRP A 240 -21.31 20.25 -8.78
C TRP A 240 -21.53 19.37 -7.55
N ASP A 241 -22.72 18.77 -7.45
CA ASP A 241 -23.13 17.89 -6.35
C ASP A 241 -22.56 16.45 -6.45
N GLY A 242 -21.65 16.20 -7.39
CA GLY A 242 -20.79 15.02 -7.47
C GLY A 242 -19.49 15.10 -6.65
N ARG A 243 -19.47 15.96 -5.61
CA ARG A 243 -18.38 16.33 -4.67
C ARG A 243 -17.03 16.61 -5.36
N PRO A 244 -16.56 17.88 -5.45
CA PRO A 244 -15.36 18.30 -6.21
C PRO A 244 -14.04 17.64 -5.78
N HIS A 245 -14.04 16.81 -4.74
CA HIS A 245 -12.92 15.96 -4.33
C HIS A 245 -12.86 14.59 -5.05
N HIS A 246 -13.90 14.21 -5.80
CA HIS A 246 -14.11 12.84 -6.27
C HIS A 246 -13.99 12.66 -7.79
N ILE A 247 -13.33 13.57 -8.53
CA ILE A 247 -13.04 13.32 -9.95
C ILE A 247 -12.19 12.04 -10.04
N ARG A 248 -12.80 10.99 -10.60
CA ARG A 248 -12.23 9.64 -10.63
C ARG A 248 -11.99 9.14 -12.06
N SER A 249 -12.63 9.77 -13.05
CA SER A 249 -12.27 9.60 -14.45
C SER A 249 -12.65 10.81 -15.28
N ILE A 250 -11.95 10.99 -16.40
CA ILE A 250 -12.06 12.11 -17.33
C ILE A 250 -12.05 11.53 -18.73
N ARG A 251 -13.03 11.89 -19.56
CA ARG A 251 -12.93 11.68 -21.00
C ARG A 251 -12.41 12.92 -21.70
N VAL A 252 -11.43 12.72 -22.58
CA VAL A 252 -10.76 13.80 -23.30
C VAL A 252 -10.84 13.51 -24.80
N PRO A 253 -11.61 14.32 -25.56
CA PRO A 253 -11.68 14.26 -27.01
C PRO A 253 -10.31 14.41 -27.66
N GLN A 254 -10.13 13.72 -28.79
CA GLN A 254 -8.89 13.81 -29.55
C GLN A 254 -8.60 15.27 -29.94
N GLY A 255 -7.36 15.71 -29.71
CA GLY A 255 -6.92 17.07 -30.03
C GLY A 255 -7.36 18.16 -29.04
N ARG A 256 -8.06 17.82 -27.95
CA ARG A 256 -8.49 18.78 -26.91
C ARG A 256 -7.89 18.46 -25.53
N PRO A 257 -6.55 18.49 -25.38
CA PRO A 257 -5.93 18.15 -24.11
C PRO A 257 -6.30 19.14 -23.01
N ILE A 258 -6.37 18.67 -21.77
CA ILE A 258 -6.66 19.49 -20.60
C ILE A 258 -5.53 19.42 -19.58
N MET A 259 -5.35 20.45 -18.78
CA MET A 259 -4.42 20.45 -17.65
C MET A 259 -5.20 20.33 -16.35
N VAL A 260 -4.92 19.29 -15.56
CA VAL A 260 -5.49 19.12 -14.21
C VAL A 260 -4.52 19.62 -13.14
N TYR A 261 -5.06 20.09 -12.02
CA TYR A 261 -4.29 20.66 -10.91
C TYR A 261 -4.75 20.11 -9.56
N SER A 262 -3.80 19.96 -8.64
CA SER A 262 -4.06 19.36 -7.32
C SER A 262 -4.65 20.32 -6.30
N GLN A 263 -4.61 21.63 -6.57
CA GLN A 263 -5.23 22.66 -5.75
C GLN A 263 -6.23 23.46 -6.59
N THR A 264 -7.05 24.26 -5.92
CA THR A 264 -8.00 25.16 -6.56
C THR A 264 -7.26 26.30 -7.26
N ASN A 265 -7.94 26.97 -8.20
CA ASN A 265 -7.43 28.10 -8.96
C ASN A 265 -6.10 27.80 -9.69
N TYR A 266 -5.96 26.59 -10.23
CA TYR A 266 -4.87 26.14 -11.10
C TYR A 266 -3.49 26.14 -10.43
N ARG A 267 -3.45 25.75 -9.15
CA ARG A 267 -2.23 25.71 -8.33
C ARG A 267 -1.81 24.29 -7.97
N GLY A 268 -0.61 24.18 -7.42
CA GLY A 268 -0.03 22.93 -6.98
C GLY A 268 0.50 22.09 -8.13
N ARG A 269 0.56 20.77 -7.93
CA ARG A 269 1.00 19.83 -8.97
C ARG A 269 0.03 19.89 -10.14
N SER A 270 0.56 19.83 -11.35
CA SER A 270 -0.22 19.79 -12.60
C SER A 270 0.08 18.53 -13.41
N TYR A 271 -0.86 18.14 -14.28
CA TYR A 271 -0.71 17.01 -15.20
C TYR A 271 -1.51 17.23 -16.47
N LEU A 272 -0.87 17.03 -17.63
CA LEU A 272 -1.49 17.17 -18.95
C LEU A 272 -2.19 15.86 -19.31
N VAL A 273 -3.49 15.94 -19.55
CA VAL A 273 -4.34 14.81 -19.92
C VAL A 273 -4.69 14.95 -21.40
N THR A 274 -4.17 14.05 -22.23
CA THR A 274 -4.30 14.10 -23.70
C THR A 274 -5.30 13.09 -24.27
N SER A 275 -5.81 12.20 -23.42
CA SER A 275 -6.76 11.14 -23.76
C SER A 275 -7.59 10.79 -22.53
N ASP A 276 -8.59 9.94 -22.70
CA ASP A 276 -9.35 9.37 -21.59
C ASP A 276 -8.43 8.85 -20.47
N TRP A 277 -8.73 9.27 -19.24
CA TRP A 277 -7.85 9.04 -18.10
C TRP A 277 -8.64 8.80 -16.82
N ALA A 278 -8.18 7.82 -16.05
CA ALA A 278 -8.68 7.51 -14.71
C ALA A 278 -7.47 7.23 -13.81
N PRO A 279 -7.16 8.08 -12.81
CA PRO A 279 -6.10 7.82 -11.82
C PRO A 279 -6.42 6.57 -10.99
N LEU A 280 -5.48 5.64 -10.83
CA LEU A 280 -5.65 4.38 -10.09
C LEU A 280 -5.71 4.62 -8.57
N PRO A 281 -6.43 3.80 -7.78
CA PRO A 281 -6.24 3.80 -6.33
C PRO A 281 -4.77 3.54 -5.98
N GLY A 282 -4.19 4.42 -5.17
CA GLY A 282 -2.75 4.42 -4.88
C GLY A 282 -1.95 5.41 -5.73
N ASP A 283 -2.46 5.83 -6.90
CA ASP A 283 -1.88 6.95 -7.63
C ASP A 283 -2.07 8.23 -6.84
N TRP A 284 -1.05 9.08 -6.87
CA TRP A 284 -1.10 10.36 -6.17
C TRP A 284 -2.29 11.22 -6.62
N TRP A 285 -2.67 11.15 -7.91
CA TRP A 285 -3.80 11.91 -8.46
C TRP A 285 -5.19 11.42 -8.03
N TYR A 286 -5.29 10.21 -7.44
CA TYR A 286 -6.57 9.63 -7.02
C TYR A 286 -7.28 10.51 -5.98
N GLY A 287 -8.43 11.07 -6.36
CA GLY A 287 -9.21 11.95 -5.50
C GLY A 287 -8.54 13.31 -5.20
N ARG A 288 -7.52 13.71 -5.96
CA ARG A 288 -6.74 14.94 -5.72
C ARG A 288 -6.91 16.03 -6.77
N ILE A 289 -7.69 15.81 -7.82
CA ILE A 289 -7.96 16.85 -8.81
C ILE A 289 -8.87 17.91 -8.17
N ARG A 290 -8.50 19.19 -8.28
CA ARG A 290 -9.19 20.33 -7.62
C ARG A 290 -9.44 21.51 -8.55
N SER A 291 -8.74 21.62 -9.67
CA SER A 291 -9.05 22.56 -10.75
C SER A 291 -8.55 22.02 -12.10
N ILE A 292 -9.12 22.50 -13.22
CA ILE A 292 -8.83 22.02 -14.59
C ILE A 292 -8.83 23.21 -15.57
N ARG A 293 -7.86 23.28 -16.48
CA ARG A 293 -7.87 24.20 -17.64
C ARG A 293 -8.04 23.43 -18.94
N ILE A 294 -8.91 23.91 -19.82
CA ILE A 294 -9.23 23.25 -21.10
C ILE A 294 -8.34 23.81 -22.21
N ASN A 295 -8.04 25.10 -22.17
CA ASN A 295 -7.20 25.75 -23.17
C ASN A 295 -5.78 25.89 -22.63
N VAL A 296 -5.02 24.79 -22.69
CA VAL A 296 -3.59 24.83 -22.46
C VAL A 296 -2.96 25.45 -23.72
N GLY A 297 -2.86 26.79 -23.75
CA GLY A 297 -1.99 27.45 -24.73
C GLY A 297 -0.57 26.90 -24.62
N PRO A 298 0.24 26.92 -25.70
CA PRO A 298 1.59 26.41 -25.68
C PRO A 298 2.36 27.01 -24.49
N GLN A 299 2.97 26.14 -23.68
CA GLN A 299 3.81 26.56 -22.55
C GLN A 299 4.89 27.54 -23.07
N PRO A 300 5.12 28.69 -22.41
CA PRO A 300 6.27 29.53 -22.72
C PRO A 300 7.53 28.69 -22.56
N ARG A 301 8.39 28.71 -23.58
CA ARG A 301 9.71 28.09 -23.55
C ARG A 301 10.62 28.81 -22.57
#